data_AF-A2EV76-F1
#
_entry.id   AF-A2EV76-F1
#
_cell.length_a   1.000
_cell.length_b   1.000
_cell.length_c   1.000
_cell.angle_alpha   90.00
_cell.angle_beta   90.00
_cell.angle_gamma   90.00
#
_symmetry.space_group_name_H-M   'P 1'
#
loop_
_entity.id
_entity.type
_entity.pdbx_description
1 polymer ?
#
loop_
_entity_poly.entity_id
_entity_poly.type
_entity_poly.pdbx_seq_one_letter_code
_entity_poly.pdbx_strand_id
1 'polypeptide(L)'
;MRDNEVFQYNNITYSIVDVFRREVRVGTGIFNETYPNAVNATYSGILCIPNFITYSDLLWRVVEIGTCSFAYCNQILSVKIGYNIEIIKNYAFFRCYYIENITFEKHSRLKTLEMYSFYDLYGLKTIEFGGDKLQTVGHYAFGFNLVLKYIRFPPSVSFIDEKALRGLELLSRIDFCGVSSSNKDIFARIDQENHLTPTNVMIKVTSRYQSEKFGINDNVNLDNSIDCIFPHALRDYDLQCRTIYHSSYFFYYSLFSIFILMSDS
;
A
#
# COMPACT_ATOMS: atom_id res chain seq x y z
N MET A 1 -15.75 22.13 -12.01
CA MET A 1 -15.31 20.79 -11.61
C MET A 1 -15.77 19.78 -12.63
N ARG A 2 -14.81 19.13 -13.30
CA ARG A 2 -14.96 18.05 -14.27
C ARG A 2 -13.89 16.98 -13.99
N ASP A 3 -14.09 15.75 -14.46
CA ASP A 3 -13.06 14.73 -14.34
C ASP A 3 -11.77 15.15 -15.07
N ASN A 4 -10.62 14.79 -14.50
CA ASN A 4 -9.27 15.23 -14.89
C ASN A 4 -8.99 16.73 -14.75
N GLU A 5 -9.85 17.52 -14.10
CA GLU A 5 -9.51 18.87 -13.66
C GLU A 5 -8.36 18.79 -12.63
N VAL A 6 -7.30 19.57 -12.86
CA VAL A 6 -6.05 19.56 -12.09
C VAL A 6 -5.99 20.80 -11.22
N PHE A 7 -5.56 20.65 -9.96
CA PHE A 7 -5.40 21.76 -9.02
C PHE A 7 -4.30 21.44 -7.98
N GLN A 8 -3.95 22.41 -7.14
CA GLN A 8 -2.94 22.23 -6.07
C GLN A 8 -3.54 22.39 -4.68
N TYR A 9 -3.01 21.60 -3.74
CA TYR A 9 -3.31 21.70 -2.30
C TYR A 9 -2.04 21.35 -1.53
N ASN A 10 -1.60 22.21 -0.60
CA ASN A 10 -0.37 22.05 0.18
C ASN A 10 0.89 21.67 -0.63
N ASN A 11 1.14 22.38 -1.74
CA ASN A 11 2.24 22.15 -2.69
C ASN A 11 2.25 20.77 -3.36
N ILE A 12 1.14 20.03 -3.30
CA ILE A 12 0.93 18.77 -4.01
C ILE A 12 -0.13 19.02 -5.07
N THR A 13 0.13 18.54 -6.28
CA THR A 13 -0.83 18.57 -7.39
C THR A 13 -1.78 17.38 -7.29
N TYR A 14 -3.08 17.63 -7.46
CA TYR A 14 -4.15 16.65 -7.49
C TYR A 14 -4.93 16.74 -8.80
N SER A 15 -5.64 15.67 -9.17
CA SER A 15 -6.68 15.77 -10.19
C SER A 15 -7.94 14.99 -9.81
N ILE A 16 -9.08 15.45 -10.34
CA ILE A 16 -10.37 14.82 -10.11
C ILE A 16 -10.44 13.47 -10.87
N VAL A 17 -10.82 12.41 -10.15
CA VAL A 17 -11.00 11.05 -10.68
C VAL A 17 -12.48 10.78 -10.98
N ASP A 18 -13.36 11.18 -10.06
CA ASP A 18 -14.82 11.03 -10.17
C ASP A 18 -15.50 12.19 -9.44
N VAL A 19 -16.14 13.09 -10.19
CA VAL A 19 -16.91 14.23 -9.64
C VAL A 19 -18.06 13.79 -8.72
N PHE A 20 -18.76 12.69 -9.05
CA PHE A 20 -19.96 12.25 -8.33
C PHE A 20 -19.61 11.61 -6.97
N ARG A 21 -18.54 10.81 -6.93
CA ARG A 21 -18.01 10.21 -5.69
C ARG A 21 -17.15 11.18 -4.87
N ARG A 22 -16.83 12.34 -5.43
CA ARG A 22 -15.85 13.31 -4.92
C ARG A 22 -14.49 12.64 -4.67
N GLU A 23 -13.97 11.93 -5.67
CA GLU A 23 -12.69 11.23 -5.59
C GLU A 23 -11.60 11.98 -6.36
N VAL A 24 -10.40 12.07 -5.77
CA VAL A 24 -9.20 12.70 -6.35
C VAL A 24 -7.99 11.79 -6.25
N ARG A 25 -7.03 12.01 -7.14
CA ARG A 25 -5.71 11.38 -7.14
C ARG A 25 -4.62 12.38 -6.81
N VAL A 26 -3.56 11.92 -6.16
CA VAL A 26 -2.31 12.66 -6.06
C VAL A 26 -1.56 12.52 -7.38
N GLY A 27 -1.39 13.62 -8.12
CA GLY A 27 -0.63 13.69 -9.37
C GLY A 27 -1.18 12.89 -10.57
N THR A 28 -0.76 13.29 -11.76
CA THR A 28 -0.98 12.62 -13.06
C THR A 28 0.25 12.81 -13.94
N GLY A 29 1.35 12.15 -13.57
CA GLY A 29 2.58 12.18 -14.35
C GLY A 29 2.50 11.24 -15.56
N ILE A 30 3.36 11.50 -16.54
CA ILE A 30 3.52 10.64 -17.71
C ILE A 30 4.94 10.06 -17.65
N PHE A 31 5.04 8.73 -17.64
CA PHE A 31 6.32 8.07 -17.77
C PHE A 31 6.83 8.25 -19.20
N ASN A 32 8.10 8.64 -19.32
CA ASN A 32 8.82 8.73 -20.58
C ASN A 32 10.26 8.28 -20.27
N GLU A 33 10.77 7.33 -21.06
CA GLU A 33 12.08 6.70 -20.84
C GLU A 33 13.24 7.69 -20.89
N THR A 34 13.09 8.80 -21.61
CA THR A 34 14.10 9.88 -21.67
C THR A 34 14.02 10.81 -20.46
N TYR A 35 12.81 11.21 -20.07
CA TYR A 35 12.53 12.12 -18.94
C TYR A 35 11.14 11.84 -18.36
N PRO A 36 10.99 11.02 -17.30
CA PRO A 36 9.70 10.78 -16.69
C PRO A 36 9.24 12.04 -15.96
N ASN A 37 8.14 12.62 -16.45
CA ASN A 37 7.65 13.91 -16.01
C ASN A 37 6.87 13.75 -14.70
N ALA A 38 7.60 13.80 -13.58
CA ALA A 38 7.01 13.78 -12.25
C ALA A 38 6.35 15.12 -11.91
N VAL A 39 5.10 15.04 -11.48
CA VAL A 39 4.26 16.24 -11.27
C VAL A 39 4.67 17.02 -10.02
N ASN A 40 5.11 16.31 -8.98
CA ASN A 40 5.52 16.90 -7.70
C ASN A 40 7.03 16.74 -7.44
N ALA A 41 7.85 16.76 -8.49
CA ALA A 41 9.30 16.50 -8.43
C ALA A 41 10.07 17.40 -7.44
N THR A 42 9.56 18.62 -7.18
CA THR A 42 10.16 19.64 -6.31
C THR A 42 9.65 19.60 -4.86
N TYR A 43 8.81 18.63 -4.49
CA TYR A 43 8.33 18.50 -3.12
C TYR A 43 9.48 18.09 -2.17
N SER A 44 9.54 18.69 -0.98
CA SER A 44 10.64 18.45 -0.03
C SER A 44 10.15 18.17 1.40
N GLY A 45 10.92 17.38 2.14
CA GLY A 45 10.71 17.08 3.55
C GLY A 45 9.88 15.80 3.79
N ILE A 46 8.88 15.91 4.67
CA ILE A 46 8.01 14.81 5.06
C ILE A 46 6.73 14.89 4.23
N LEU A 47 6.55 13.95 3.30
CA LEU A 47 5.36 13.90 2.46
C LEU A 47 4.19 13.30 3.24
N CYS A 48 3.16 14.10 3.48
CA CYS A 48 1.89 13.65 4.05
C CYS A 48 0.81 13.67 2.96
N ILE A 49 0.35 12.49 2.53
CA ILE A 49 -0.80 12.34 1.62
C ILE A 49 -2.05 12.14 2.48
N PRO A 50 -2.95 13.14 2.57
CA PRO A 50 -4.08 13.09 3.49
C PRO A 50 -5.22 12.21 2.96
N ASN A 51 -6.12 11.83 3.85
CA ASN A 51 -7.35 11.12 3.52
C ASN A 51 -8.33 11.94 2.67
N PHE A 52 -8.43 13.21 2.99
CA PHE A 52 -9.34 14.15 2.35
C PHE A 52 -8.63 15.49 2.14
N ILE A 53 -9.09 16.22 1.15
CA ILE A 53 -8.66 17.60 0.88
C ILE A 53 -9.87 18.47 0.53
N THR A 54 -9.75 19.78 0.71
CA THR A 54 -10.78 20.75 0.34
C THR A 54 -10.42 21.43 -0.97
N TYR A 55 -11.33 21.42 -1.94
CA TYR A 55 -11.19 22.14 -3.21
C TYR A 55 -12.56 22.69 -3.64
N SER A 56 -12.61 23.99 -3.93
CA SER A 56 -13.84 24.73 -4.25
C SER A 56 -14.96 24.49 -3.21
N ASP A 57 -14.62 24.66 -1.93
CA ASP A 57 -15.48 24.46 -0.75
C ASP A 57 -16.11 23.05 -0.60
N LEU A 58 -15.67 22.08 -1.40
CA LEU A 58 -16.06 20.67 -1.30
C LEU A 58 -14.94 19.81 -0.72
N LEU A 59 -15.34 18.78 0.04
CA LEU A 59 -14.44 17.75 0.58
C LEU A 59 -14.30 16.59 -0.41
N TRP A 60 -13.07 16.28 -0.81
CA TRP A 60 -12.71 15.23 -1.77
C TRP A 60 -11.91 14.11 -1.08
N ARG A 61 -12.26 12.85 -1.38
CA ARG A 61 -11.54 11.65 -0.91
C ARG A 61 -10.32 11.42 -1.80
N VAL A 62 -9.13 11.35 -1.20
CA VAL A 62 -7.91 10.98 -1.93
C VAL A 62 -7.85 9.45 -2.04
N VAL A 63 -7.93 8.90 -3.26
CA VAL A 63 -8.11 7.45 -3.49
C VAL A 63 -6.94 6.75 -4.16
N GLU A 64 -6.09 7.47 -4.89
CA GLU A 64 -4.92 6.87 -5.54
C GLU A 64 -3.73 7.84 -5.57
N ILE A 65 -2.53 7.28 -5.62
CA ILE A 65 -1.31 7.99 -5.97
C ILE A 65 -1.04 7.69 -7.44
N GLY A 66 -1.10 8.71 -8.28
CA GLY A 66 -1.06 8.58 -9.74
C GLY A 66 0.31 8.22 -10.29
N THR A 67 0.33 7.86 -11.58
CA THR A 67 1.53 7.50 -12.33
C THR A 67 2.60 8.58 -12.21
N CYS A 68 3.85 8.19 -11.95
CA CYS A 68 5.00 9.10 -11.82
C CYS A 68 4.85 10.28 -10.84
N SER A 69 3.88 10.30 -9.93
CA SER A 69 3.51 11.53 -9.19
C SER A 69 4.64 12.19 -8.41
N PHE A 70 5.59 11.40 -7.91
CA PHE A 70 6.79 11.83 -7.22
C PHE A 70 8.07 11.22 -7.82
N ALA A 71 8.07 10.68 -9.04
CA ALA A 71 9.27 10.02 -9.58
C ALA A 71 10.50 10.95 -9.56
N TYR A 72 11.67 10.42 -9.20
CA TYR A 72 12.94 11.14 -9.00
C TYR A 72 12.90 12.26 -7.93
N CYS A 73 11.88 12.31 -7.07
CA CYS A 73 11.75 13.32 -6.02
C CYS A 73 12.69 13.04 -4.84
N ASN A 74 13.95 13.38 -5.05
CA ASN A 74 15.08 13.14 -4.14
C ASN A 74 15.14 14.09 -2.93
N GLN A 75 14.06 14.81 -2.63
CA GLN A 75 13.96 15.69 -1.47
C GLN A 75 12.94 15.19 -0.42
N ILE A 76 12.26 14.07 -0.68
CA ILE A 76 11.38 13.39 0.28
C ILE A 76 12.21 12.44 1.15
N LEU A 77 12.11 12.59 2.48
CA LEU A 77 12.81 11.73 3.45
C LEU A 77 11.90 10.65 4.05
N SER A 78 10.60 10.87 4.08
CA SER A 78 9.62 9.89 4.56
C SER A 78 8.24 10.17 4.00
N VAL A 79 7.42 9.14 3.83
CA VAL A 79 6.05 9.23 3.29
C VAL A 79 5.04 8.71 4.30
N LYS A 80 4.02 9.52 4.58
CA LYS A 80 2.82 9.14 5.34
C LYS A 80 1.63 9.09 4.38
N ILE A 81 0.96 7.95 4.30
CA ILE A 81 -0.10 7.68 3.32
C ILE A 81 -1.42 7.45 4.05
N GLY A 82 -2.42 8.30 3.77
CA GLY A 82 -3.74 8.20 4.37
C GLY A 82 -4.44 6.86 4.09
N TYR A 83 -5.24 6.39 5.05
CA TYR A 83 -5.97 5.12 4.95
C TYR A 83 -6.90 5.03 3.74
N ASN A 84 -7.29 6.18 3.15
CA ASN A 84 -8.21 6.22 2.02
C ASN A 84 -7.61 5.72 0.68
N ILE A 85 -6.27 5.66 0.54
CA ILE A 85 -5.59 5.27 -0.70
C ILE A 85 -5.82 3.78 -1.00
N GLU A 86 -6.25 3.48 -2.21
CA GLU A 86 -6.56 2.12 -2.69
C GLU A 86 -5.53 1.62 -3.72
N ILE A 87 -4.91 2.52 -4.50
CA ILE A 87 -3.94 2.18 -5.55
C ILE A 87 -2.73 3.13 -5.48
N ILE A 88 -1.53 2.56 -5.61
CA ILE A 88 -0.31 3.32 -5.91
C ILE A 88 0.15 2.90 -7.30
N LYS A 89 0.07 3.85 -8.24
CA LYS A 89 0.22 3.58 -9.66
C LYS A 89 1.66 3.45 -10.14
N ASN A 90 1.80 3.03 -11.38
CA ASN A 90 3.08 2.81 -12.05
C ASN A 90 4.07 3.95 -11.80
N TYR A 91 5.28 3.61 -11.36
CA TYR A 91 6.37 4.55 -11.11
C TYR A 91 6.09 5.67 -10.08
N ALA A 92 5.04 5.58 -9.24
CA ALA A 92 4.61 6.67 -8.36
C ALA A 92 5.73 7.34 -7.54
N PHE A 93 6.65 6.54 -6.98
CA PHE A 93 7.84 6.99 -6.24
C PHE A 93 9.15 6.51 -6.88
N PHE A 94 9.14 6.14 -8.15
CA PHE A 94 10.32 5.59 -8.84
C PHE A 94 11.58 6.45 -8.63
N ARG A 95 12.66 5.86 -8.11
CA ARG A 95 13.96 6.55 -7.90
C ARG A 95 13.94 7.76 -6.96
N CYS A 96 13.10 7.74 -5.93
CA CYS A 96 13.21 8.67 -4.81
C CYS A 96 14.25 8.16 -3.79
N TYR A 97 15.53 8.32 -4.12
CA TYR A 97 16.65 7.64 -3.46
C TYR A 97 16.75 7.88 -1.94
N TYR A 98 16.19 8.98 -1.43
CA TYR A 98 16.30 9.38 -0.01
C TYR A 98 15.08 9.07 0.86
N ILE A 99 14.03 8.41 0.32
CA ILE A 99 12.89 7.97 1.13
C ILE A 99 13.36 6.86 2.09
N GLU A 100 13.39 7.16 3.38
CA GLU A 100 13.84 6.19 4.39
C GLU A 100 12.72 5.30 4.93
N ASN A 101 11.51 5.85 5.06
CA ASN A 101 10.38 5.18 5.71
C ASN A 101 9.07 5.49 4.99
N ILE A 102 8.24 4.47 4.77
CA ILE A 102 6.89 4.60 4.21
C ILE A 102 5.88 4.00 5.18
N THR A 103 5.01 4.83 5.75
CA THR A 103 3.97 4.40 6.70
C THR A 103 2.59 4.71 6.15
N PHE A 104 1.74 3.69 6.06
CA PHE A 104 0.32 3.86 5.81
C PHE A 104 -0.42 3.99 7.14
N GLU A 105 -1.48 4.80 7.17
CA GLU A 105 -2.33 4.91 8.35
C GLU A 105 -3.06 3.60 8.67
N LYS A 106 -3.50 3.47 9.93
CA LYS A 106 -4.24 2.31 10.43
C LYS A 106 -5.53 2.11 9.63
N HIS A 107 -5.85 0.86 9.35
CA HIS A 107 -6.99 0.45 8.52
C HIS A 107 -6.88 0.90 7.06
N SER A 108 -5.63 1.01 6.56
CA SER A 108 -5.30 1.25 5.15
C SER A 108 -6.12 0.39 4.20
N ARG A 109 -6.73 1.04 3.21
CA ARG A 109 -7.51 0.39 2.13
C ARG A 109 -6.68 0.10 0.88
N LEU A 110 -5.35 0.18 0.96
CA LEU A 110 -4.45 -0.13 -0.15
C LEU A 110 -4.74 -1.54 -0.67
N LYS A 111 -5.05 -1.68 -1.96
CA LYS A 111 -5.31 -2.95 -2.65
C LYS A 111 -4.17 -3.32 -3.60
N THR A 112 -3.58 -2.33 -4.27
CA THR A 112 -2.66 -2.54 -5.38
C THR A 112 -1.43 -1.64 -5.30
N LEU A 113 -0.26 -2.26 -5.42
CA LEU A 113 0.98 -1.62 -5.84
C LEU A 113 1.23 -2.00 -7.30
N GLU A 114 1.21 -1.02 -8.20
CA GLU A 114 1.49 -1.26 -9.62
C GLU A 114 3.00 -1.36 -9.91
N MET A 115 3.38 -1.45 -11.18
CA MET A 115 4.75 -1.71 -11.60
C MET A 115 5.69 -0.57 -11.17
N TYR A 116 6.86 -0.94 -10.63
CA TYR A 116 7.90 0.00 -10.23
C TYR A 116 7.45 1.09 -9.20
N SER A 117 6.34 0.89 -8.47
CA SER A 117 5.73 1.91 -7.62
C SER A 117 6.64 2.44 -6.50
N PHE A 118 7.46 1.56 -5.90
CA PHE A 118 8.49 1.85 -4.89
C PHE A 118 9.86 1.28 -5.31
N TYR A 119 10.21 1.45 -6.58
CA TYR A 119 11.46 0.96 -7.14
C TYR A 119 12.63 1.91 -6.90
N ASP A 120 13.80 1.34 -6.57
CA ASP A 120 15.11 2.02 -6.51
C ASP A 120 15.10 3.16 -5.47
N LEU A 121 14.46 2.91 -4.32
CA LEU A 121 14.47 3.74 -3.12
C LEU A 121 15.66 3.32 -2.24
N TYR A 122 16.87 3.77 -2.58
CA TYR A 122 18.10 3.38 -1.88
C TYR A 122 18.08 3.60 -0.36
N GLY A 123 17.35 4.61 0.12
CA GLY A 123 17.21 4.90 1.54
C GLY A 123 16.23 4.01 2.30
N LEU A 124 15.38 3.22 1.64
CA LEU A 124 14.20 2.60 2.26
C LEU A 124 14.57 1.53 3.29
N LYS A 125 14.50 1.91 4.57
CA LYS A 125 14.77 1.04 5.73
C LYS A 125 13.52 0.29 6.18
N THR A 126 12.35 0.93 6.13
CA THR A 126 11.08 0.36 6.63
C THR A 126 9.87 0.69 5.76
N ILE A 127 8.92 -0.24 5.71
CA ILE A 127 7.57 -0.03 5.18
C ILE A 127 6.53 -0.70 6.07
N GLU A 128 5.46 0.03 6.41
CA GLU A 128 4.34 -0.45 7.23
C GLU A 128 3.01 -0.21 6.51
N PHE A 129 2.35 -1.29 6.04
CA PHE A 129 1.15 -1.21 5.20
C PHE A 129 -0.14 -0.74 5.90
N GLY A 130 -0.15 -0.61 7.22
CA GLY A 130 -1.26 -0.01 7.98
C GLY A 130 -2.60 -0.78 7.99
N GLY A 131 -2.80 -1.78 7.14
CA GLY A 131 -4.07 -2.52 6.99
C GLY A 131 -3.92 -3.84 6.25
N ASP A 132 -5.04 -4.54 6.07
CA ASP A 132 -5.14 -5.93 5.58
C ASP A 132 -5.90 -6.06 4.27
N LYS A 133 -5.78 -5.07 3.38
CA LYS A 133 -6.49 -5.06 2.08
C LYS A 133 -5.57 -5.17 0.86
N LEU A 134 -4.24 -5.19 1.03
CA LEU A 134 -3.28 -5.31 -0.07
C LEU A 134 -3.41 -6.69 -0.70
N GLN A 135 -3.75 -6.74 -1.99
CA GLN A 135 -3.97 -7.97 -2.75
C GLN A 135 -2.83 -8.23 -3.75
N THR A 136 -2.39 -7.17 -4.43
CA THR A 136 -1.51 -7.26 -5.60
C THR A 136 -0.25 -6.42 -5.43
N VAL A 137 0.91 -7.05 -5.63
CA VAL A 137 2.23 -6.40 -5.68
C VAL A 137 2.83 -6.64 -7.07
N GLY A 138 2.90 -5.57 -7.86
CA GLY A 138 3.27 -5.61 -9.28
C GLY A 138 4.76 -5.77 -9.57
N HIS A 139 5.06 -5.82 -10.87
CA HIS A 139 6.40 -6.01 -11.42
C HIS A 139 7.40 -5.01 -10.88
N TYR A 140 8.50 -5.48 -10.28
CA TYR A 140 9.53 -4.65 -9.63
C TYR A 140 8.98 -3.60 -8.63
N ALA A 141 7.81 -3.82 -8.02
CA ALA A 141 7.20 -2.82 -7.11
C ALA A 141 8.11 -2.40 -5.95
N PHE A 142 8.98 -3.28 -5.45
CA PHE A 142 10.04 -3.01 -4.47
C PHE A 142 11.45 -3.26 -5.02
N GLY A 143 11.63 -3.26 -6.35
CA GLY A 143 12.91 -3.62 -6.96
C GLY A 143 14.05 -2.69 -6.53
N PHE A 144 15.23 -3.25 -6.27
CA PHE A 144 16.47 -2.54 -5.96
C PHE A 144 16.44 -1.60 -4.73
N ASN A 145 15.55 -1.84 -3.76
CA ASN A 145 15.63 -1.17 -2.45
C ASN A 145 16.75 -1.80 -1.58
N LEU A 146 18.00 -1.43 -1.88
CA LEU A 146 19.21 -2.11 -1.41
C LEU A 146 19.32 -2.26 0.12
N VAL A 147 18.74 -1.35 0.91
CA VAL A 147 18.85 -1.33 2.39
C VAL A 147 17.64 -1.89 3.14
N LEU A 148 16.59 -2.33 2.44
CA LEU A 148 15.37 -2.85 3.07
C LEU A 148 15.62 -4.23 3.67
N LYS A 149 15.72 -4.31 5.00
CA LYS A 149 16.06 -5.57 5.70
C LYS A 149 14.87 -6.48 6.01
N TYR A 150 13.67 -5.90 6.11
CA TYR A 150 12.46 -6.58 6.54
C TYR A 150 11.24 -6.02 5.81
N ILE A 151 10.35 -6.91 5.39
CA ILE A 151 9.01 -6.55 4.89
C ILE A 151 7.98 -7.52 5.45
N ARG A 152 6.87 -6.98 5.97
CA ARG A 152 5.71 -7.76 6.43
C ARG A 152 4.55 -7.53 5.50
N PHE A 153 4.22 -8.52 4.67
CA PHE A 153 3.04 -8.47 3.82
C PHE A 153 1.77 -8.75 4.63
N PRO A 154 0.67 -8.01 4.39
CA PRO A 154 -0.62 -8.30 5.02
C PRO A 154 -1.16 -9.67 4.56
N PRO A 155 -2.04 -10.31 5.36
CA PRO A 155 -2.58 -11.63 5.04
C PRO A 155 -3.38 -11.69 3.73
N SER A 156 -3.94 -10.56 3.29
CA SER A 156 -4.74 -10.43 2.07
C SER A 156 -3.97 -10.58 0.76
N VAL A 157 -2.63 -10.56 0.77
CA VAL A 157 -1.84 -10.60 -0.46
C VAL A 157 -2.06 -11.94 -1.14
N SER A 158 -2.57 -11.90 -2.36
CA SER A 158 -2.86 -13.06 -3.20
C SER A 158 -1.94 -13.16 -4.41
N PHE A 159 -1.28 -12.05 -4.79
CA PHE A 159 -0.39 -11.98 -5.94
C PHE A 159 0.83 -11.09 -5.65
N ILE A 160 2.02 -11.66 -5.82
CA ILE A 160 3.30 -10.94 -5.89
C ILE A 160 4.00 -11.36 -7.18
N ASP A 161 4.35 -10.42 -8.05
CA ASP A 161 5.12 -10.66 -9.26
C ASP A 161 6.51 -11.25 -8.95
N GLU A 162 7.01 -12.19 -9.77
CA GLU A 162 8.31 -12.86 -9.58
C GLU A 162 9.52 -11.92 -9.45
N LYS A 163 9.45 -10.69 -9.98
CA LYS A 163 10.52 -9.68 -9.88
C LYS A 163 10.18 -8.53 -8.94
N ALA A 164 9.03 -8.56 -8.25
CA ALA A 164 8.61 -7.53 -7.30
C ALA A 164 9.67 -7.22 -6.22
N LEU A 165 10.44 -8.24 -5.80
CA LEU A 165 11.44 -8.20 -4.73
C LEU A 165 12.90 -8.31 -5.25
N ARG A 166 13.12 -8.18 -6.56
CA ARG A 166 14.43 -8.36 -7.17
C ARG A 166 15.40 -7.24 -6.76
N GLY A 167 16.65 -7.60 -6.43
CA GLY A 167 17.70 -6.64 -6.06
C GLY A 167 17.62 -6.14 -4.61
N LEU A 168 16.84 -6.79 -3.74
CA LEU A 168 16.81 -6.48 -2.30
C LEU A 168 18.00 -7.08 -1.55
N GLU A 169 19.20 -6.53 -1.78
CA GLU A 169 20.49 -7.10 -1.35
C GLU A 169 20.64 -7.33 0.17
N LEU A 170 20.08 -6.45 1.00
CA LEU A 170 20.13 -6.58 2.47
C LEU A 170 18.86 -7.14 3.11
N LEU A 171 17.89 -7.61 2.33
CA LEU A 171 16.69 -8.27 2.87
C LEU A 171 17.10 -9.54 3.60
N SER A 172 16.69 -9.69 4.85
CA SER A 172 17.05 -10.85 5.67
C SER A 172 15.83 -11.62 6.19
N ARG A 173 14.63 -11.05 6.02
CA ARG A 173 13.36 -11.63 6.45
C ARG A 173 12.19 -11.04 5.67
N ILE A 174 11.34 -11.90 5.13
CA ILE A 174 9.99 -11.56 4.66
C ILE A 174 9.02 -12.28 5.59
N ASP A 175 8.08 -11.55 6.18
CA ASP A 175 6.92 -12.15 6.85
C ASP A 175 5.71 -12.07 5.91
N PHE A 176 5.04 -13.20 5.70
CA PHE A 176 3.74 -13.26 5.03
C PHE A 176 2.84 -14.22 5.79
N CYS A 177 1.62 -13.78 6.11
CA CYS A 177 0.65 -14.50 6.94
C CYS A 177 -0.46 -15.14 6.09
N GLY A 178 -0.23 -16.32 5.52
CA GLY A 178 -1.16 -16.99 4.60
C GLY A 178 -2.48 -17.41 5.27
N VAL A 179 -3.62 -16.96 4.70
CA VAL A 179 -4.97 -17.16 5.29
C VAL A 179 -5.72 -18.40 4.79
N SER A 180 -5.40 -18.92 3.60
CA SER A 180 -6.15 -20.01 2.96
C SER A 180 -5.26 -20.90 2.08
N SER A 181 -5.71 -22.14 1.83
CA SER A 181 -5.05 -23.07 0.91
C SER A 181 -5.00 -22.57 -0.53
N SER A 182 -5.96 -21.73 -0.94
CA SER A 182 -5.99 -21.08 -2.26
C SER A 182 -4.86 -20.06 -2.46
N ASN A 183 -4.37 -19.48 -1.36
CA ASN A 183 -3.37 -18.40 -1.36
C ASN A 183 -2.03 -18.88 -0.77
N LYS A 184 -1.79 -20.20 -0.75
CA LYS A 184 -0.53 -20.79 -0.27
C LYS A 184 0.67 -20.37 -1.14
N ASP A 185 0.43 -20.11 -2.43
CA ASP A 185 1.45 -19.81 -3.45
C ASP A 185 1.30 -18.38 -4.03
N ILE A 186 1.51 -17.35 -3.18
CA ILE A 186 1.31 -15.94 -3.56
C ILE A 186 2.26 -15.42 -4.65
N PHE A 187 3.43 -16.04 -4.80
CA PHE A 187 4.40 -15.61 -5.81
C PHE A 187 4.01 -16.16 -7.18
N ALA A 188 3.82 -15.24 -8.12
CA ALA A 188 3.51 -15.52 -9.53
C ALA A 188 4.77 -15.96 -10.27
N ARG A 189 5.30 -17.11 -9.85
CA ARG A 189 6.55 -17.68 -10.33
C ARG A 189 6.32 -18.39 -11.67
N ILE A 190 6.87 -17.82 -12.74
CA ILE A 190 6.85 -18.39 -14.08
C ILE A 190 8.16 -19.17 -14.32
N ASP A 191 9.28 -18.65 -13.80
CA ASP A 191 10.60 -19.25 -13.87
C ASP A 191 10.99 -19.99 -12.57
N GLN A 192 11.37 -21.28 -12.68
CA GLN A 192 11.79 -22.11 -11.54
C GLN A 192 13.28 -22.00 -11.21
N GLU A 193 14.11 -21.45 -12.08
CA GLU A 193 15.57 -21.35 -11.89
C GLU A 193 15.95 -20.08 -11.13
N ASN A 194 15.18 -19.00 -11.30
CA ASN A 194 15.40 -17.73 -10.61
C ASN A 194 14.98 -17.77 -9.13
N HIS A 195 15.84 -17.23 -8.26
CA HIS A 195 15.54 -17.01 -6.85
C HIS A 195 14.56 -15.84 -6.66
N LEU A 196 13.67 -15.92 -5.65
CA LEU A 196 12.76 -14.82 -5.29
C LEU A 196 13.48 -13.62 -4.64
N THR A 197 14.65 -13.88 -4.07
CA THR A 197 15.51 -12.94 -3.33
C THR A 197 16.98 -13.27 -3.61
N PRO A 198 17.94 -12.40 -3.26
CA PRO A 198 19.37 -12.75 -3.32
C PRO A 198 19.69 -14.08 -2.60
N THR A 199 20.77 -14.73 -3.02
CA THR A 199 21.08 -16.16 -2.76
C THR A 199 21.26 -16.58 -1.28
N ASN A 200 21.20 -15.63 -0.33
CA ASN A 200 21.45 -15.86 1.09
C ASN A 200 20.34 -15.29 2.02
N VAL A 201 19.20 -14.88 1.47
CA VAL A 201 18.08 -14.34 2.28
C VAL A 201 17.29 -15.48 2.93
N MET A 202 17.13 -15.43 4.27
CA MET A 202 16.20 -16.33 4.97
C MET A 202 14.76 -15.81 4.85
N ILE A 203 14.00 -16.36 3.91
CA ILE A 203 12.57 -16.05 3.81
C ILE A 203 11.83 -16.82 4.92
N LYS A 204 11.17 -16.11 5.85
CA LYS A 204 10.38 -16.69 6.96
C LYS A 204 8.87 -16.63 6.67
N VAL A 205 8.38 -17.57 5.87
CA VAL A 205 6.97 -17.59 5.48
C VAL A 205 6.12 -18.22 6.57
N THR A 206 4.98 -17.60 6.91
CA THR A 206 4.11 -17.98 8.02
C THR A 206 2.74 -18.38 7.48
N SER A 207 2.55 -19.66 7.22
CA SER A 207 1.32 -20.15 6.60
C SER A 207 0.92 -21.49 7.18
N ARG A 208 -0.38 -21.65 7.48
CA ARG A 208 -0.96 -22.96 7.81
C ARG A 208 -0.96 -23.92 6.61
N TYR A 209 -0.62 -23.43 5.44
CA TYR A 209 -0.56 -24.15 4.18
C TYR A 209 0.84 -24.01 3.57
N GLN A 210 1.55 -25.12 3.46
CA GLN A 210 2.87 -25.16 2.82
C GLN A 210 2.74 -24.74 1.35
N SER A 211 3.60 -23.80 0.92
CA SER A 211 3.75 -23.40 -0.47
C SER A 211 4.49 -24.48 -1.25
N GLU A 212 4.08 -24.68 -2.49
CA GLU A 212 4.67 -25.61 -3.46
C GLU A 212 5.49 -24.87 -4.53
N LYS A 213 5.44 -23.53 -4.58
CA LYS A 213 6.16 -22.72 -5.58
C LYS A 213 7.50 -22.14 -5.13
N PHE A 214 7.83 -22.13 -3.84
CA PHE A 214 9.18 -21.77 -3.40
C PHE A 214 10.20 -22.73 -4.03
N GLY A 215 11.24 -22.18 -4.65
CA GLY A 215 12.17 -22.97 -5.44
C GLY A 215 13.06 -23.86 -4.59
N ILE A 216 13.55 -24.94 -5.21
CA ILE A 216 14.64 -25.77 -4.65
C ILE A 216 15.92 -24.95 -4.36
N ASN A 217 16.04 -23.78 -4.99
CA ASN A 217 17.14 -22.84 -4.83
C ASN A 217 16.84 -21.70 -3.82
N ASP A 218 15.59 -21.54 -3.33
CA ASP A 218 15.25 -20.50 -2.35
C ASP A 218 15.50 -21.01 -0.92
N ASN A 219 16.22 -20.24 -0.10
CA ASN A 219 16.49 -20.60 1.30
C ASN A 219 15.31 -20.21 2.22
N VAL A 220 14.16 -20.86 2.00
CA VAL A 220 12.91 -20.59 2.72
C VAL A 220 12.82 -21.47 3.97
N ASN A 221 12.81 -20.83 5.14
CA ASN A 221 12.56 -21.51 6.41
C ASN A 221 11.11 -21.22 6.85
N LEU A 222 10.26 -22.24 6.81
CA LEU A 222 8.85 -22.13 7.20
C LEU A 222 8.74 -22.05 8.74
N ASP A 223 8.48 -20.84 9.24
CA ASP A 223 8.43 -20.56 10.68
C ASP A 223 6.99 -20.40 11.17
N ASN A 224 6.44 -21.51 11.65
CA ASN A 224 5.07 -21.57 12.17
C ASN A 224 4.91 -20.96 13.58
N SER A 225 5.96 -20.36 14.17
CA SER A 225 5.91 -19.75 15.51
C SER A 225 5.48 -18.27 15.51
N ILE A 226 5.42 -17.62 14.35
CA ILE A 226 5.13 -16.20 14.23
C ILE A 226 3.64 -15.92 14.42
N ASP A 227 3.33 -14.94 15.27
CA ASP A 227 1.97 -14.49 15.52
C ASP A 227 1.39 -13.74 14.31
N CYS A 228 0.39 -14.36 13.67
CA CYS A 228 -0.36 -13.80 12.56
C CYS A 228 -1.38 -12.72 12.96
N ILE A 229 -1.42 -12.26 14.22
CA ILE A 229 -2.11 -11.03 14.59
C ILE A 229 -1.47 -9.86 13.83
N PHE A 230 -2.25 -9.32 12.90
CA PHE A 230 -1.92 -8.10 12.16
C PHE A 230 -2.72 -6.95 12.81
N PRO A 231 -2.10 -6.07 13.63
CA PRO A 231 -2.80 -5.26 14.64
C PRO A 231 -3.76 -4.19 14.10
N HIS A 232 -3.86 -4.03 12.78
CA HIS A 232 -4.74 -3.06 12.10
C HIS A 232 -5.64 -3.71 11.03
N ALA A 233 -5.68 -5.04 10.98
CA ALA A 233 -6.61 -5.77 10.14
C ALA A 233 -8.06 -5.53 10.60
N LEU A 234 -8.96 -5.25 9.66
CA LEU A 234 -10.41 -5.25 9.91
C LEU A 234 -11.00 -6.41 9.11
N ARG A 235 -11.57 -7.40 9.82
CA ARG A 235 -12.34 -8.44 9.14
C ARG A 235 -13.52 -7.74 8.45
N ASP A 236 -13.94 -8.20 7.28
CA ASP A 236 -15.04 -7.53 6.57
C ASP A 236 -16.37 -7.55 7.36
N TYR A 237 -16.47 -8.43 8.38
CA TYR A 237 -17.53 -8.44 9.39
C TYR A 237 -17.50 -7.27 10.39
N ASP A 238 -16.32 -6.70 10.71
CA ASP A 238 -16.19 -5.57 11.65
C ASP A 238 -16.83 -4.28 11.09
N LEU A 239 -17.07 -4.22 9.78
CA LEU A 239 -17.76 -3.11 9.10
C LEU A 239 -19.29 -3.15 9.24
N GLN A 240 -19.90 -4.21 9.78
CA GLN A 240 -21.36 -4.32 9.83
C GLN A 240 -22.01 -3.88 11.15
N CYS A 241 -21.31 -3.90 12.29
CA CYS A 241 -21.91 -3.50 13.58
C CYS A 241 -20.86 -3.05 14.62
N ARG A 242 -20.74 -1.72 14.83
CA ARG A 242 -20.52 -1.17 16.18
C ARG A 242 -21.85 -0.72 16.80
N THR A 243 -22.79 -1.66 16.91
CA THR A 243 -23.89 -1.53 17.87
C THR A 243 -23.27 -1.54 19.26
N ILE A 244 -23.37 -0.41 19.97
CA ILE A 244 -22.90 -0.32 21.34
C ILE A 244 -23.81 -1.19 22.20
N TYR A 245 -23.29 -2.33 22.69
CA TYR A 245 -23.95 -3.08 23.75
C TYR A 245 -23.85 -2.31 25.07
N HIS A 246 -24.74 -1.33 25.25
CA HIS A 246 -25.07 -0.85 26.59
C HIS A 246 -25.98 -1.89 27.26
N SER A 247 -25.41 -2.60 28.23
CA SER A 247 -26.10 -3.62 29.01
C SER A 247 -27.03 -3.01 30.07
N SER A 248 -28.25 -2.61 29.70
CA SER A 248 -29.36 -2.42 30.65
C SER A 248 -30.75 -2.25 30.00
N TYR A 249 -31.55 -3.32 30.09
CA TYR A 249 -33.01 -3.36 30.29
C TYR A 249 -34.00 -2.48 29.46
N PHE A 250 -34.86 -3.21 28.73
CA PHE A 250 -36.33 -3.05 28.56
C PHE A 250 -37.00 -2.15 27.48
N PHE A 251 -37.99 -2.79 26.82
CA PHE A 251 -39.23 -2.31 26.16
C PHE A 251 -39.24 -1.41 24.89
N TYR A 252 -39.51 -2.09 23.75
CA TYR A 252 -40.58 -1.83 22.74
C TYR A 252 -40.61 -0.59 21.79
N TYR A 253 -40.97 -0.89 20.53
CA TYR A 253 -41.35 0.02 19.41
C TYR A 253 -40.29 1.06 18.97
N SER A 254 -40.24 1.58 17.73
CA SER A 254 -40.68 1.13 16.40
C SER A 254 -39.91 1.96 15.34
N LEU A 255 -39.89 1.52 14.08
CA LEU A 255 -39.55 2.28 12.86
C LEU A 255 -39.31 3.81 13.02
N PHE A 256 -38.12 4.31 12.66
CA PHE A 256 -37.94 5.49 11.78
C PHE A 256 -36.49 5.62 11.27
N SER A 257 -36.29 6.56 10.35
CA SER A 257 -35.24 6.56 9.33
C SER A 257 -34.20 7.68 9.52
N ILE A 258 -33.05 7.53 8.84
CA ILE A 258 -32.29 8.61 8.17
C ILE A 258 -31.46 9.60 9.04
N PHE A 259 -30.18 9.74 8.62
CA PHE A 259 -29.22 10.86 8.75
C PHE A 259 -29.34 11.91 9.88
N ILE A 260 -28.22 12.11 10.59
CA ILE A 260 -27.61 13.41 11.01
C ILE A 260 -26.19 13.06 11.53
N LEU A 261 -25.10 13.52 10.90
CA LEU A 261 -24.41 14.81 11.08
C LEU A 261 -23.88 15.06 12.51
N MET A 262 -22.55 14.93 12.67
CA MET A 262 -21.74 15.62 13.68
C MET A 262 -20.30 15.84 13.12
N SER A 263 -19.48 16.85 13.46
CA SER A 263 -19.66 18.19 14.09
C SER A 263 -20.47 18.33 15.38
N ASP A 264 -19.94 18.86 16.49
CA ASP A 264 -18.61 19.28 16.91
C ASP A 264 -18.70 19.46 18.45
N SER A 265 -17.55 19.61 19.14
CA SER A 265 -17.41 20.07 20.55
C SER A 265 -18.22 19.35 21.64
#